data_AF-T1BNF4-F1
#
_entry.id   AF-T1BNF4-F1
#
_cell.length_a   1.000
_cell.length_b   1.000
_cell.length_c   1.000
_cell.angle_alpha   90.00
_cell.angle_beta   90.00
_cell.angle_gamma   90.00
#
_symmetry.space_group_name_H-M   'P 1'
#
loop_
_entity.id
_entity.type
_entity.pdbx_description
1 polymer ?
#
loop_
_entity_poly.entity_id
_entity_poly.type
_entity_poly.pdbx_seq_one_letter_code
_entity_poly.pdbx_strand_id
1 'polypeptide(L)' 'MMVSLKEMNENAFESYKKIAIKNYGDEKVKSGNWPLEGSHERSENNFKELLPDGLHSKENY' A
#
# COMPACT_ATOMS: atom_id res chain seq x y z
N MET A 1 12.90 -20.10 15.00
CA MET A 1 11.63 -19.93 14.27
C MET A 1 11.99 -19.65 12.82
N MET A 2 11.52 -20.46 11.86
CA MET A 2 11.76 -20.20 10.43
C MET A 2 10.52 -19.52 9.85
N VAL A 3 10.73 -18.44 9.09
CA VAL A 3 9.67 -17.74 8.35
C VAL A 3 9.81 -18.12 6.89
N SER A 4 8.68 -18.39 6.21
CA SER A 4 8.63 -18.71 4.79
C SER A 4 7.71 -17.74 4.07
N LEU A 5 8.13 -17.24 2.91
CA LEU A 5 7.28 -16.42 2.04
C LEU A 5 6.33 -17.32 1.25
N LYS A 6 5.10 -16.84 1.08
CA LYS A 6 4.06 -17.46 0.24
C LYS A 6 3.35 -16.35 -0.52
N GLU A 7 2.90 -16.67 -1.72
CA GLU A 7 2.08 -15.74 -2.51
C GLU A 7 0.84 -15.31 -1.73
N MET A 8 0.56 -14.01 -1.79
CA MET A 8 -0.61 -13.43 -1.19
C MET A 8 -1.83 -13.74 -2.06
N ASN A 9 -2.95 -14.12 -1.44
CA ASN A 9 -4.22 -14.22 -2.16
C ASN A 9 -4.98 -12.89 -2.15
N GLU A 10 -6.01 -12.78 -2.99
CA GLU A 10 -6.82 -11.56 -3.13
C GLU A 10 -7.37 -11.01 -1.82
N ASN A 11 -7.90 -11.88 -0.94
CA ASN A 11 -8.46 -11.45 0.34
C ASN A 11 -7.39 -10.87 1.28
N ALA A 12 -6.22 -11.49 1.29
CA ALA A 12 -5.07 -11.00 2.05
C ALA A 12 -4.56 -9.68 1.45
N PHE A 13 -4.55 -9.54 0.13
CA PHE A 13 -4.14 -8.32 -0.56
C PHE A 13 -5.07 -7.15 -0.29
N GLU A 14 -6.38 -7.35 -0.38
CA GLU A 14 -7.35 -6.29 -0.06
C GLU A 14 -7.27 -5.85 1.41
N SER A 15 -6.97 -6.77 2.32
CA SER A 15 -6.74 -6.46 3.73
C SER A 15 -5.44 -5.67 3.92
N TYR A 16 -4.36 -6.12 3.28
CA TYR A 16 -3.06 -5.45 3.30
C TYR A 16 -3.13 -4.05 2.72
N LYS A 17 -3.74 -3.89 1.53
CA LYS A 17 -3.88 -2.62 0.81
C LYS A 17 -4.47 -1.52 1.68
N LYS A 18 -5.56 -1.81 2.41
CA LYS A 18 -6.19 -0.83 3.32
C LYS A 18 -5.25 -0.36 4.42
N ILE A 19 -4.50 -1.30 5.01
CA ILE A 19 -3.53 -0.99 6.07
C ILE A 19 -2.35 -0.22 5.50
N ALA A 20 -1.81 -0.65 4.36
CA ALA A 20 -0.66 -0.05 3.70
C ALA A 20 -0.94 1.40 3.28
N ILE A 21 -2.10 1.66 2.65
CA ILE A 21 -2.51 3.00 2.24
C ILE A 21 -2.63 3.94 3.45
N LYS A 22 -3.28 3.48 4.52
CA LYS A 22 -3.39 4.28 5.74
C LYS A 22 -2.01 4.59 6.34
N ASN A 23 -1.21 3.55 6.55
CA ASN A 23 0.09 3.68 7.21
C ASN A 23 1.04 4.56 6.40
N TYR A 24 1.07 4.41 5.07
CA TYR A 24 1.94 5.21 4.21
C TYR A 24 1.53 6.69 4.20
N GLY A 25 0.22 6.98 4.11
CA GLY A 25 -0.29 8.34 4.28
C GLY A 25 0.12 8.96 5.62
N ASP A 26 -0.07 8.21 6.72
CA ASP A 26 0.29 8.66 8.07
C ASP A 26 1.80 8.90 8.22
N GLU A 27 2.64 8.02 7.67
CA GLU A 27 4.10 8.16 7.67
C GLU A 27 4.56 9.38 6.87
N LYS A 28 3.94 9.66 5.72
CA LYS A 28 4.24 10.85 4.91
C LYS A 28 3.86 12.15 5.62
N VAL A 29 2.75 12.15 6.37
CA VAL A 29 2.39 13.27 7.23
C VAL A 29 3.38 13.42 8.39
N LYS A 30 3.69 12.32 9.08
CA LYS A 30 4.61 12.32 10.22
C LYS A 30 6.02 12.79 9.84
N SER A 31 6.48 12.43 8.65
CA SER A 31 7.78 12.85 8.11
C SER A 31 7.77 14.29 7.54
N GLY A 32 6.62 14.98 7.56
CA GLY A 32 6.48 16.34 7.03
C GLY A 32 6.47 16.43 5.51
N ASN A 33 6.39 15.30 4.80
CA ASN A 33 6.37 15.28 3.34
C ASN A 33 5.02 15.72 2.78
N TRP A 34 3.92 15.32 3.42
CA TRP A 34 2.56 15.65 2.98
C TRP A 34 1.77 16.37 4.08
N PRO A 35 0.83 17.26 3.70
CA PRO A 35 -0.18 17.75 4.64
C PRO A 35 -1.10 16.60 5.07
N LEU A 36 -1.71 16.73 6.25
CA LEU A 36 -2.74 15.79 6.72
C LEU A 36 -3.94 15.76 5.77
N GLU A 37 -4.33 16.93 5.27
CA GLU A 37 -5.40 17.06 4.29
C GLU A 37 -5.01 16.37 2.97
N GLY A 38 -5.84 15.43 2.53
CA GLY A 38 -5.61 14.69 1.30
C GLY A 38 -4.46 13.66 1.35
N SER A 39 -3.83 13.42 2.51
CA SER A 39 -2.76 12.41 2.63
C SER A 39 -3.25 11.01 2.25
N HIS A 40 -4.48 10.68 2.66
CA HIS A 40 -5.11 9.40 2.36
C HIS A 40 -5.35 9.23 0.86
N GLU A 41 -5.96 10.22 0.21
CA GLU A 41 -6.21 10.20 -1.24
C GLU A 41 -4.92 10.11 -2.04
N ARG A 42 -3.89 10.88 -1.65
CA ARG A 42 -2.55 10.78 -2.25
C ARG A 42 -1.98 9.38 -2.11
N SER A 43 -2.12 8.75 -0.95
CA SER A 43 -1.67 7.39 -0.74
C SER A 43 -2.45 6.37 -1.57
N GLU A 44 -3.77 6.53 -1.72
CA GLU A 44 -4.59 5.68 -2.59
C GLU A 44 -4.15 5.78 -4.05
N ASN A 45 -3.91 7.01 -4.53
CA ASN A 45 -3.48 7.24 -5.90
C ASN A 45 -2.08 6.66 -6.16
N ASN A 46 -1.13 6.85 -5.22
CA ASN A 46 0.18 6.20 -5.30
C ASN A 46 0.04 4.67 -5.39
N PHE A 47 -0.84 4.07 -4.58
CA PHE A 47 -1.04 2.63 -4.63
C PHE A 47 -1.61 2.16 -5.98
N LYS A 48 -2.55 2.92 -6.57
CA LYS A 48 -3.10 2.63 -7.91
C LYS A 48 -2.07 2.79 -9.02
N GLU A 49 -1.17 3.77 -8.92
CA GLU A 49 -0.09 3.98 -9.89
C GLU A 49 0.96 2.86 -9.83
N LEU A 50 1.30 2.40 -8.62
CA LEU A 50 2.27 1.33 -8.43
C LEU A 50 1.73 -0.04 -8.80
N LEU A 51 0.44 -0.29 -8.51
CA LEU A 51 -0.20 -1.59 -8.71
C LEU A 51 -1.52 -1.44 -9.50
N PRO A 52 -1.45 -1.04 -10.79
CA PRO A 52 -2.63 -0.79 -11.61
C PRO A 52 -3.50 -2.04 -11.80
N ASP A 53 -2.89 -3.23 -11.81
CA ASP A 53 -3.56 -4.52 -11.96
C ASP A 53 -3.59 -5.32 -10.62
N GLY A 54 -3.42 -4.63 -9.48
CA GLY A 54 -3.39 -5.27 -8.16
C GLY A 54 -2.26 -6.29 -8.04
N LEU A 55 -2.56 -7.50 -7.54
CA LEU A 55 -1.59 -8.60 -7.42
C LEU A 55 -0.96 -9.02 -8.75
N HIS A 56 -1.65 -8.77 -9.87
CA HIS A 56 -1.20 -9.12 -11.20
C HIS A 56 -0.33 -8.05 -11.88
N SER A 57 -0.09 -6.93 -11.19
CA SER A 57 0.78 -5.87 -11.70
C SER A 57 2.18 -6.43 -11.98
N LYS A 58 2.73 -6.10 -13.14
CA LYS A 58 4.09 -6.53 -13.53
C LYS A 58 5.11 -5.94 -12.56
N GLU A 59 6.19 -6.68 -12.31
CA GLU A 59 7.28 -6.27 -11.40
C GLU A 59 6.84 -6.07 -9.93
N ASN A 60 5.72 -6.68 -9.53
CA ASN A 60 5.31 -6.85 -8.15
C ASN A 60 6.08 -8.04 -7.52
N TYR A 61 7.23 -7.76 -6.88
CA TYR A 61 8.16 -8.75 -6.30
C TYR A 61 8.02 -8.92 -4.78
#